data_AF-D7NMY4-F1
#
_entry.id   AF-D7NMY4-F1
#
_cell.length_a   1.000
_cell.length_b   1.000
_cell.length_c   1.000
_cell.angle_alpha   90.00
_cell.angle_beta   90.00
_cell.angle_gamma   90.00
#
_symmetry.space_group_name_H-M   'P 1'
#
loop_
_entity.id
_entity.type
_entity.pdbx_description
1 polymer ?
#
loop_
_entity_poly.entity_id
_entity_poly.type
_entity_poly.pdbx_seq_one_letter_code
_entity_poly.pdbx_strand_id
1 'polypeptide(L)'
;MALLTELRDRVKAGDISISGSKQYKDFEDYLLSKNEWINSKENNKLSVSLSFDEYIQDRLNSLNERLRWLSKNMKNISTISIDKCKISISRLENITPKETKELSFSLYKLLPKIKLTDLLMDVARITGFHKEFIHASTNKKPDTEDTILIMAALLGIGTNIGLSKMADATP
;
A
#
# COMPACT_ATOMS: atom_id res chain seq x y z
N MET A 1 -18.02 32.31 3.33
CA MET A 1 -17.27 31.13 2.84
C MET A 1 -15.77 31.22 3.12
N ALA A 2 -15.11 32.37 2.94
CA ALA A 2 -13.66 32.52 3.14
C ALA A 2 -13.12 32.04 4.51
N LEU A 3 -13.84 32.33 5.61
CA LEU A 3 -13.39 32.01 6.96
C LEU A 3 -13.34 30.50 7.25
N LEU A 4 -14.34 29.73 6.80
CA LEU A 4 -14.37 28.27 6.96
C LEU A 4 -13.35 27.57 6.05
N THR A 5 -13.09 28.14 4.87
CA THR A 5 -12.04 27.66 3.96
C THR A 5 -10.66 27.87 4.58
N GLU A 6 -10.38 29.05 5.11
CA GLU A 6 -9.11 29.36 5.78
C GLU A 6 -8.93 28.48 7.02
N LEU A 7 -9.96 28.32 7.85
CA LEU A 7 -9.92 27.42 9.02
C LEU A 7 -9.58 25.98 8.62
N ARG A 8 -10.24 25.44 7.58
CA ARG A 8 -9.96 24.09 7.06
C ARG A 8 -8.51 23.96 6.59
N ASP A 9 -8.00 24.96 5.88
CA ASP A 9 -6.67 24.90 5.28
C ASP A 9 -5.59 25.03 6.36
N ARG A 10 -5.83 25.83 7.42
CA ARG A 10 -4.97 25.89 8.62
C ARG A 10 -4.97 24.61 9.45
N VAL A 11 -6.11 23.94 9.59
CA VAL A 11 -6.19 22.61 10.22
C VAL A 11 -5.41 21.56 9.41
N LYS A 12 -5.49 21.61 8.08
CA LYS A 12 -4.71 20.69 7.21
C LYS A 12 -3.22 20.98 7.22
N ALA A 13 -2.83 22.24 7.35
CA ALA A 13 -1.44 22.65 7.45
C ALA A 13 -0.82 22.29 8.81
N GLY A 14 -1.65 22.00 9.83
CA GLY A 14 -1.20 21.73 11.20
C GLY A 14 -1.03 22.99 12.06
N ASP A 15 -1.39 24.16 11.53
CA ASP A 15 -1.36 25.44 12.28
C ASP A 15 -2.40 25.48 13.40
N ILE A 16 -3.49 24.71 13.27
CA ILE A 16 -4.57 24.59 14.25
C ILE A 16 -4.77 23.11 14.58
N SER A 17 -4.53 22.77 15.85
CA SER A 17 -4.82 21.45 16.40
C SER A 17 -6.25 21.38 16.96
N ILE A 18 -6.84 20.20 16.90
CA ILE A 18 -8.18 19.88 17.40
C ILE A 18 -8.03 18.83 18.51
N SER A 19 -8.28 19.23 19.75
CA SER A 19 -8.25 18.34 20.91
C SER A 19 -9.18 17.15 20.72
N GLY A 20 -8.67 15.93 20.91
CA GLY A 20 -9.43 14.68 20.74
C GLY A 20 -9.54 14.18 19.30
N SER A 21 -9.10 14.95 18.29
CA SER A 21 -8.95 14.44 16.92
C SER A 21 -7.91 13.33 16.86
N LYS A 22 -7.96 12.42 15.88
CA LYS A 22 -6.84 11.49 15.59
C LYS A 22 -5.93 12.00 14.49
N GLN A 23 -6.47 12.81 13.59
CA GLN A 23 -5.82 13.22 12.34
C GLN A 23 -5.28 14.65 12.39
N TYR A 24 -5.82 15.48 13.30
CA TYR A 24 -5.45 16.89 13.45
C TYR A 24 -5.16 17.18 14.93
N LYS A 25 -4.35 16.34 15.59
CA LYS A 25 -3.89 16.61 16.96
C LYS A 25 -2.81 17.68 16.96
N ASP A 26 -2.43 18.10 18.17
CA ASP A 26 -1.18 18.83 18.33
C ASP A 26 0.00 18.00 17.82
N PHE A 27 1.00 18.65 17.24
CA PHE A 27 2.17 17.95 16.72
C PHE A 27 2.88 17.15 17.81
N GLU A 28 3.00 17.72 19.01
CA GLU A 28 3.65 17.06 20.16
C GLU A 28 2.90 15.80 20.59
N ASP A 29 1.58 15.73 20.39
CA ASP A 29 0.76 14.55 20.72
C ASP A 29 0.99 13.37 19.75
N TYR A 30 1.62 13.60 18.60
CA TYR A 30 2.06 12.52 17.69
C TYR A 30 3.43 11.97 18.06
N LEU A 31 4.21 12.74 18.81
CA LEU A 31 5.53 12.34 19.24
C LEU A 31 5.43 11.53 20.53
N LEU A 32 6.47 10.73 20.78
CA LEU A 32 6.67 10.14 22.09
C LEU A 32 7.00 11.27 23.07
N SER A 33 6.32 11.33 24.20
CA SER A 33 6.68 12.31 25.23
C SER A 33 8.11 12.07 25.70
N LYS A 34 8.78 13.12 26.17
CA LYS A 34 10.17 13.03 26.64
C LYS A 34 10.36 11.95 27.73
N ASN A 35 9.36 11.78 28.59
CA ASN A 35 9.37 10.77 29.66
C ASN A 35 9.19 9.35 29.10
N GLU A 36 8.27 9.15 28.15
CA GLU A 36 8.09 7.86 27.47
C GLU A 36 9.33 7.48 26.64
N TRP A 37 9.96 8.45 26.00
CA TRP A 37 11.22 8.24 25.29
C TRP A 37 12.34 7.81 26.25
N ILE A 38 12.56 8.52 27.35
CA ILE A 38 13.59 8.17 28.35
C ILE A 38 13.37 6.75 28.88
N ASN A 39 12.13 6.40 29.23
CA ASN A 39 11.78 5.08 29.77
C ASN A 39 11.90 3.96 28.72
N SER A 40 11.59 4.23 27.45
CA SER A 40 11.66 3.24 26.37
C SER A 40 13.07 3.09 25.77
N LYS A 41 13.96 4.06 25.97
CA LYS A 41 15.31 4.10 25.38
C LYS A 41 16.15 2.86 25.68
N GLU A 42 16.03 2.29 26.88
CA GLU A 42 16.79 1.09 27.27
C GLU A 42 16.24 -0.21 26.65
N ASN A 43 14.93 -0.25 26.39
CA ASN A 43 14.24 -1.43 25.86
C ASN A 43 14.10 -1.42 24.33
N ASN A 44 14.23 -0.25 23.70
CA ASN A 44 14.07 -0.10 22.26
C ASN A 44 15.41 -0.29 21.53
N LYS A 45 15.87 -1.55 21.45
CA LYS A 45 17.04 -1.91 20.64
C LYS A 45 16.68 -1.81 19.16
N LEU A 46 16.87 -0.63 18.59
CA LEU A 46 16.89 -0.48 17.14
C LEU A 46 17.97 -1.41 16.56
N SER A 47 17.75 -1.97 15.38
CA SER A 47 18.73 -2.84 14.70
C SER A 47 19.98 -2.10 14.22
N VAL A 48 20.15 -0.84 14.63
CA VAL A 48 21.17 0.10 14.16
C VAL A 48 21.68 0.91 15.34
N SER A 49 22.90 1.45 15.24
CA SER A 49 23.44 2.30 16.30
C SER A 49 22.58 3.54 16.52
N LEU A 50 22.45 3.94 17.79
CA LEU A 50 21.83 5.19 18.21
C LEU A 50 22.79 6.39 18.08
N SER A 51 24.09 6.12 17.90
CA SER A 51 25.08 7.15 17.59
C SER A 51 25.00 7.50 16.10
N PHE A 52 24.79 8.77 15.80
CA PHE A 52 24.75 9.25 14.42
C PHE A 52 26.05 8.91 13.67
N ASP A 53 27.20 9.11 14.30
CA ASP A 53 28.50 8.88 13.68
C ASP A 53 28.72 7.40 13.37
N GLU A 54 28.36 6.50 14.29
CA GLU A 54 28.47 5.06 14.04
C GLU A 54 27.47 4.61 12.97
N TYR A 55 26.23 5.10 13.02
CA TYR A 55 25.19 4.80 12.05
C TYR A 55 25.61 5.21 10.64
N ILE A 56 26.09 6.44 10.48
CA ILE A 56 26.44 6.97 9.15
C ILE A 56 27.67 6.27 8.59
N GLN A 57 28.67 5.95 9.43
CA GLN A 57 29.84 5.20 9.00
C GLN A 57 29.47 3.77 8.57
N ASP A 58 28.61 3.06 9.31
CA ASP A 58 28.11 1.74 8.93
C ASP A 58 27.37 1.78 7.58
N ARG A 59 26.49 2.77 7.38
CA ARG A 59 25.76 2.95 6.13
C ARG A 59 26.66 3.27 4.95
N LEU A 60 27.66 4.14 5.15
CA LEU A 60 28.66 4.45 4.13
C LEU A 60 29.49 3.22 3.77
N ASN A 61 29.90 2.43 4.76
CA ASN A 61 30.67 1.20 4.53
C ASN A 61 29.82 0.18 3.74
N SER A 62 28.59 -0.09 4.17
CA SER A 62 27.70 -1.02 3.46
C SER A 62 27.42 -0.57 2.03
N LEU A 63 27.22 0.73 1.81
CA LEU A 63 27.05 1.30 0.47
C LEU A 63 28.31 1.09 -0.38
N ASN A 64 29.48 1.43 0.15
CA ASN A 64 30.75 1.30 -0.56
C ASN A 64 31.07 -0.16 -0.90
N GLU A 65 30.79 -1.11 0.00
CA GLU A 65 30.94 -2.53 -0.27
C GLU A 65 30.03 -3.00 -1.41
N ARG A 66 28.75 -2.62 -1.39
CA ARG A 66 27.79 -2.96 -2.45
C ARG A 66 28.17 -2.33 -3.78
N LEU A 67 28.64 -1.08 -3.78
CA LEU A 67 29.12 -0.40 -4.99
C LEU A 67 30.38 -1.06 -5.56
N ARG A 68 31.33 -1.45 -4.72
CA ARG A 68 32.53 -2.21 -5.14
C ARG A 68 32.16 -3.58 -5.69
N TRP A 69 31.20 -4.26 -5.07
CA TRP A 69 30.70 -5.53 -5.58
C TRP A 69 30.01 -5.34 -6.94
N LEU A 70 29.15 -4.34 -7.06
CA LEU A 70 28.45 -4.01 -8.30
C LEU A 70 29.45 -3.68 -9.42
N SER A 71 30.45 -2.82 -9.15
CA SER A 71 31.45 -2.44 -10.15
C SER A 71 32.27 -3.63 -10.66
N LYS A 72 32.59 -4.60 -9.78
CA LYS A 72 33.29 -5.83 -10.16
C LYS A 72 32.42 -6.78 -10.99
N ASN A 73 31.13 -6.87 -10.67
CA ASN A 73 30.21 -7.83 -11.27
C ASN A 73 29.38 -7.24 -12.41
N MET A 74 29.54 -5.96 -12.73
CA MET A 74 28.70 -5.24 -13.68
C MET A 74 28.64 -5.89 -15.06
N LYS A 75 29.76 -6.45 -15.54
CA LYS A 75 29.83 -7.16 -16.83
C LYS A 75 29.01 -8.46 -16.85
N ASN A 76 28.72 -9.03 -15.69
CA ASN A 76 28.01 -10.29 -15.54
C ASN A 76 26.52 -10.10 -15.21
N ILE A 77 26.05 -8.85 -15.06
CA ILE A 77 24.67 -8.54 -14.69
C ILE A 77 23.96 -7.99 -15.94
N SER A 78 23.21 -8.85 -16.63
CA SER A 78 22.42 -8.45 -17.81
C SER A 78 21.20 -7.59 -17.48
N THR A 79 20.80 -7.55 -16.20
CA THR A 79 19.59 -6.88 -15.72
C THR A 79 19.82 -5.39 -15.40
N ILE A 80 21.07 -4.94 -15.31
CA ILE A 80 21.39 -3.57 -14.90
C ILE A 80 22.16 -2.89 -16.04
N SER A 81 21.64 -1.76 -16.50
CA SER A 81 22.32 -0.88 -17.45
C SER A 81 22.60 0.47 -16.81
N ILE A 82 23.77 1.02 -17.08
CA ILE A 82 24.13 2.38 -16.65
C ILE A 82 24.44 3.18 -17.91
N ASP A 83 23.59 4.16 -18.20
CA ASP A 83 23.79 5.13 -19.28
C ASP A 83 23.59 6.55 -18.74
N LYS A 84 24.44 7.50 -19.13
CA LYS A 84 24.36 8.93 -18.74
C LYS A 84 24.06 9.16 -17.25
N CYS A 85 24.78 8.49 -16.35
CA CYS A 85 24.59 8.56 -14.89
C CYS A 85 23.20 8.11 -14.40
N LYS A 86 22.43 7.36 -15.20
CA LYS A 86 21.18 6.73 -14.79
C LYS A 86 21.37 5.23 -14.70
N ILE A 87 20.93 4.66 -13.58
CA ILE A 87 20.87 3.21 -13.38
C ILE A 87 19.47 2.77 -13.80
N SER A 88 19.39 1.92 -14.83
CA SER A 88 18.16 1.29 -15.27
C SER A 88 18.21 -0.20 -14.96
N ILE A 89 17.24 -0.66 -14.16
CA ILE A 89 17.08 -2.05 -13.76
C ILE A 89 15.97 -2.63 -14.64
N SER A 90 16.31 -3.61 -15.48
CA SER A 90 15.30 -4.28 -16.28
C SER A 90 14.37 -5.10 -15.38
N ARG A 91 13.12 -5.21 -15.83
CA ARG A 91 12.11 -5.97 -15.11
C ARG A 91 12.58 -7.42 -15.00
N LEU A 92 12.46 -8.00 -13.81
CA LEU A 92 12.75 -9.41 -13.62
C LEU A 92 11.84 -10.24 -14.54
N GLU A 93 12.44 -11.04 -15.41
CA GLU A 93 11.68 -11.93 -16.26
C GLU A 93 11.03 -13.03 -15.41
N ASN A 94 9.87 -13.49 -15.86
CA ASN A 94 9.15 -14.53 -15.15
C ASN A 94 9.89 -15.87 -15.30
N ILE A 95 10.67 -16.24 -14.28
CA ILE A 95 11.43 -17.48 -14.17
C ILE A 95 10.57 -18.74 -13.95
N THR A 96 9.23 -18.65 -14.04
CA THR A 96 8.35 -19.81 -13.86
C THR A 96 8.66 -20.89 -14.90
N PRO A 97 9.06 -22.11 -14.49
CA PRO A 97 9.34 -23.23 -15.39
C PRO A 97 8.15 -23.54 -16.31
N LYS A 98 8.44 -24.09 -17.49
CA LYS A 98 7.40 -24.38 -18.48
C LYS A 98 6.42 -25.43 -17.96
N GLU A 99 6.93 -26.43 -17.26
CA GLU A 99 6.17 -27.52 -16.63
C GLU A 99 5.18 -26.96 -15.60
N THR A 100 5.57 -25.94 -14.83
CA THR A 100 4.70 -25.27 -13.86
C THR A 100 3.54 -24.54 -14.56
N LYS A 101 3.80 -23.89 -15.70
CA LYS A 101 2.74 -23.25 -16.50
C LYS A 101 1.78 -24.26 -17.09
N GLU A 102 2.30 -25.38 -17.61
CA GLU A 102 1.50 -26.47 -18.19
C GLU A 102 0.63 -27.17 -17.13
N LEU A 103 1.18 -27.40 -15.93
CA LEU A 103 0.43 -27.92 -14.79
C LEU A 103 -0.67 -26.94 -14.35
N SER A 104 -0.33 -25.66 -14.17
CA SER A 104 -1.31 -24.62 -13.82
C SER A 104 -2.47 -24.57 -14.81
N PHE A 105 -2.16 -24.58 -16.12
CA PHE A 105 -3.17 -24.60 -17.17
C PHE A 105 -4.07 -25.85 -17.11
N SER A 106 -3.47 -27.02 -16.85
CA SER A 106 -4.20 -28.27 -16.71
C SER A 106 -5.13 -28.24 -15.49
N LEU A 107 -4.68 -27.70 -14.36
CA LEU A 107 -5.50 -27.51 -13.16
C LEU A 107 -6.67 -26.54 -13.41
N TYR A 108 -6.42 -25.42 -14.09
CA TYR A 108 -7.48 -24.46 -14.42
C TYR A 108 -8.56 -25.06 -15.34
N LYS A 109 -8.23 -26.03 -16.19
CA LYS A 109 -9.23 -26.75 -17.02
C LYS A 109 -10.16 -27.64 -16.22
N LEU A 110 -9.77 -28.07 -15.01
CA LEU A 110 -10.60 -28.89 -14.12
C LEU A 110 -11.63 -28.04 -13.36
N LEU A 111 -11.42 -26.72 -13.29
CA LEU A 111 -12.33 -25.81 -12.59
C LEU A 111 -13.49 -25.39 -13.50
N PRO A 112 -14.72 -25.28 -12.96
CA PRO A 112 -15.84 -24.75 -13.71
C PRO A 112 -15.60 -23.29 -14.08
N LYS A 113 -16.01 -22.91 -15.30
CA LYS A 113 -15.98 -21.51 -15.72
C LYS A 113 -17.13 -20.75 -15.05
N ILE A 114 -16.82 -20.00 -14.00
CA ILE A 114 -17.76 -19.10 -13.33
C ILE A 114 -17.43 -17.64 -13.65
N LYS A 115 -18.45 -16.79 -13.80
CA LYS A 115 -18.23 -15.35 -13.90
C LYS A 115 -17.84 -14.83 -12.53
N LEU A 116 -16.76 -14.04 -12.46
CA LEU A 116 -16.25 -13.47 -11.21
C LEU A 116 -17.32 -12.64 -10.47
N THR A 117 -18.20 -11.97 -11.22
CA THR A 117 -19.35 -11.22 -10.69
C THR A 117 -20.29 -12.10 -9.88
N ASP A 118 -20.61 -13.28 -10.42
CA ASP A 118 -21.58 -14.20 -9.83
C ASP A 118 -20.96 -14.86 -8.60
N LEU A 119 -19.69 -15.26 -8.70
CA LEU A 119 -18.92 -15.79 -7.57
C LEU A 119 -18.86 -14.78 -6.41
N LEU A 120 -18.59 -13.51 -6.71
CA LEU A 120 -18.52 -12.47 -5.68
C LEU A 120 -19.89 -12.24 -5.01
N MET A 121 -20.97 -12.22 -5.80
CA MET A 121 -22.33 -12.11 -5.27
C MET A 121 -22.70 -13.30 -4.38
N ASP A 122 -22.30 -14.52 -4.75
CA ASP A 122 -22.54 -15.72 -3.95
C ASP A 122 -21.75 -15.69 -2.64
N VAL A 123 -20.47 -15.29 -2.68
CA VAL A 123 -19.67 -15.09 -1.46
C VAL A 123 -20.28 -14.01 -0.57
N ALA A 124 -20.76 -12.91 -1.15
CA ALA A 124 -21.43 -11.84 -0.42
C ALA A 124 -22.72 -12.34 0.25
N ARG A 125 -23.48 -13.20 -0.42
CA ARG A 125 -24.69 -13.82 0.12
C ARG A 125 -24.37 -14.80 1.26
N ILE A 126 -23.36 -15.64 1.09
CA ILE A 126 -22.96 -16.67 2.07
C ILE A 126 -22.41 -16.03 3.35
N THR A 127 -21.51 -15.08 3.20
CA THR A 127 -20.80 -14.47 4.33
C THR A 127 -21.55 -13.28 4.95
N GLY A 128 -22.42 -12.63 4.17
CA GLY A 128 -23.10 -11.41 4.57
C GLY A 128 -22.18 -10.18 4.66
N PHE A 129 -20.93 -10.24 4.20
CA PHE A 129 -19.93 -9.18 4.42
C PHE A 129 -20.40 -7.80 3.92
N HIS A 130 -21.17 -7.78 2.82
CA HIS A 130 -21.68 -6.56 2.19
C HIS A 130 -22.54 -5.73 3.16
N LYS A 131 -23.18 -6.34 4.15
CA LYS A 131 -24.02 -5.67 5.15
C LYS A 131 -23.23 -4.81 6.13
N GLU A 132 -21.91 -5.01 6.22
CA GLU A 132 -21.00 -4.26 7.08
C GLU A 132 -20.49 -2.97 6.43
N PHE A 133 -20.81 -2.73 5.15
CA PHE A 133 -20.54 -1.46 4.46
C PHE A 133 -21.56 -0.39 4.86
N ILE A 134 -21.50 0.03 6.12
CA ILE A 134 -22.46 0.97 6.71
C ILE A 134 -22.22 2.39 6.15
N HIS A 135 -23.30 3.07 5.75
CA HIS A 135 -23.21 4.43 5.24
C HIS A 135 -22.74 5.41 6.34
N ALA A 136 -21.62 6.09 6.12
CA ALA A 136 -20.91 6.85 7.15
C ALA A 136 -21.73 7.98 7.81
N SER A 137 -22.64 8.63 7.07
CA SER A 137 -23.41 9.77 7.59
C SER A 137 -24.78 9.39 8.16
N THR A 138 -25.36 8.28 7.70
CA THR A 138 -26.75 7.89 8.04
C THR A 138 -26.80 6.65 8.90
N ASN A 139 -25.67 5.96 9.06
CA ASN A 139 -25.54 4.68 9.75
C ASN A 139 -26.49 3.59 9.19
N LYS A 140 -26.98 3.77 7.97
CA LYS A 140 -27.89 2.84 7.29
C LYS A 140 -27.08 1.68 6.74
N LYS A 141 -27.61 0.46 6.89
CA LYS A 141 -27.10 -0.72 6.19
C LYS A 141 -27.40 -0.61 4.69
N PRO A 142 -26.51 -1.11 3.82
CA PRO A 142 -26.69 -1.04 2.39
C PRO A 142 -27.93 -1.83 1.97
N ASP A 143 -28.71 -1.25 1.05
CA ASP A 143 -29.82 -1.94 0.40
C ASP A 143 -29.36 -2.71 -0.85
N THR A 144 -30.32 -3.18 -1.65
CA THR A 144 -30.02 -3.99 -2.85
C THR A 144 -29.22 -3.23 -3.88
N GLU A 145 -29.49 -1.93 -4.05
CA GLU A 145 -28.81 -1.09 -5.05
C GLU A 145 -27.40 -0.74 -4.57
N ASP A 146 -27.28 -0.38 -3.28
CA ASP A 146 -25.98 -0.18 -2.63
C ASP A 146 -25.10 -1.43 -2.73
N THR A 147 -25.68 -2.62 -2.55
CA THR A 147 -24.95 -3.89 -2.64
C THR A 147 -24.34 -4.11 -4.02
N ILE A 148 -25.07 -3.79 -5.09
CA ILE A 148 -24.57 -3.89 -6.47
C ILE A 148 -23.38 -2.94 -6.68
N LEU A 149 -23.50 -1.70 -6.19
CA LEU A 149 -22.44 -0.70 -6.30
C LEU A 149 -21.18 -1.10 -5.53
N ILE A 150 -21.34 -1.63 -4.31
CA ILE A 150 -20.24 -2.15 -3.50
C ILE A 150 -19.54 -3.30 -4.24
N MET A 151 -20.28 -4.23 -4.85
CA MET A 151 -19.67 -5.33 -5.62
C MET A 151 -18.90 -4.82 -6.85
N ALA A 152 -19.45 -3.85 -7.58
CA ALA A 152 -18.78 -3.25 -8.72
C ALA A 152 -17.47 -2.56 -8.31
N ALA A 153 -17.49 -1.81 -7.21
CA ALA A 153 -16.31 -1.16 -6.65
C ALA A 153 -15.25 -2.18 -6.21
N LEU A 154 -15.64 -3.24 -5.51
CA LEU A 154 -14.74 -4.31 -5.08
C LEU A 154 -14.12 -5.05 -6.26
N LEU A 155 -14.91 -5.36 -7.28
CA LEU A 155 -14.42 -5.98 -8.52
C LEU A 155 -13.37 -5.10 -9.17
N GLY A 156 -13.67 -3.82 -9.36
CA GLY A 156 -12.75 -2.95 -10.06
C GLY A 156 -11.48 -2.67 -9.27
N ILE A 157 -11.56 -2.49 -7.94
CA ILE A 157 -10.38 -2.38 -7.07
C ILE A 157 -9.56 -3.68 -7.13
N GLY A 158 -10.21 -4.84 -6.97
CA GLY A 158 -9.56 -6.14 -6.92
C GLY A 158 -8.96 -6.60 -8.25
N THR A 159 -9.46 -6.10 -9.37
CA THR A 159 -8.97 -6.42 -10.73
C THR A 159 -8.10 -5.32 -11.34
N ASN A 160 -7.79 -4.26 -10.58
CA ASN A 160 -7.04 -3.10 -11.03
C ASN A 160 -7.63 -2.45 -12.31
N ILE A 161 -8.95 -2.48 -12.43
CA ILE A 161 -9.67 -1.72 -13.45
C ILE A 161 -9.70 -0.28 -12.94
N GLY A 162 -8.91 0.61 -13.54
CA GLY A 162 -8.86 2.01 -13.14
C GLY A 162 -10.24 2.69 -13.16
N LEU A 163 -10.42 3.72 -12.32
CA LEU A 163 -11.70 4.44 -12.13
C LEU A 163 -12.35 4.87 -13.46
N SER A 164 -11.55 5.28 -14.45
CA SER A 164 -12.05 5.64 -15.79
C SER A 164 -12.75 4.50 -16.51
N LYS A 165 -12.20 3.28 -16.46
CA LYS A 165 -12.81 2.10 -17.08
C LYS A 165 -14.03 1.60 -16.31
N MET A 166 -14.10 1.85 -15.01
CA MET A 166 -15.32 1.58 -14.23
C MET A 166 -16.43 2.55 -14.59
N ALA A 167 -16.13 3.85 -14.74
CA ALA A 167 -17.12 4.86 -15.13
C ALA A 167 -17.77 4.53 -16.49
N ASP A 168 -16.97 4.10 -17.47
CA ASP A 168 -17.49 3.70 -18.79
C ASP A 168 -18.35 2.41 -18.77
N ALA A 169 -18.23 1.60 -17.70
CA ALA A 169 -18.93 0.31 -17.56
C ALA A 169 -20.13 0.38 -16.60
N THR A 170 -20.37 1.52 -15.95
CA THR A 170 -21.53 1.73 -15.08
C THR A 170 -22.64 2.34 -15.96
N PRO A 171 -23.87 1.77 -15.98
CA PRO A 171 -24.97 2.28 -16.82
C PRO A 171 -25.43 3.68 -16.43
#